data_AF-A0AA93AIL7-F1
#
_entry.id   AF-A0AA93AIL7-F1
#
_cell.length_a   1.000
_cell.length_b   1.000
_cell.length_c   1.000
_cell.angle_alpha   90.00
_cell.angle_beta   90.00
_cell.angle_gamma   90.00
#
_symmetry.space_group_name_H-M   'P 1'
#
loop_
_entity.id
_entity.type
_entity.pdbx_description
1 polymer ?
#
loop_
_entity_poly.entity_id
_entity_poly.type
_entity_poly.pdbx_seq_one_letter_code
_entity_poly.pdbx_strand_id
1 'polypeptide(L)'
;DRPYDPIGLGGGIRPQAYVHNPLEWIDPFGLDKRDPKINAEHVFHGEINKKGKAVGFHHRASIGHEGKARISEITNGPNSQGVYRAKVEVFDKASGSWVNKGPESSFFPDSWSRQKVMSEIRGAYNNGTVSPNGKWSGVSSSGVKIEGWLDKAGDINTAYPIY
;
A
#
# COMPACT_ATOMS: atom_id res chain seq x y z
N ASP A 1 -43.18 1.38 52.67
CA ASP A 1 -41.71 1.54 52.66
C ASP A 1 -41.05 0.77 51.53
N ARG A 2 -40.54 1.50 50.54
CA ARG A 2 -39.50 1.02 49.62
C ARG A 2 -38.54 2.20 49.31
N PRO A 3 -37.25 1.92 49.11
CA PRO A 3 -36.17 2.87 49.33
C PRO A 3 -35.92 3.79 48.13
N TYR A 4 -35.39 4.97 48.44
CA TYR A 4 -34.87 6.00 47.55
C TYR A 4 -33.61 5.51 46.80
N ASP A 5 -33.56 5.74 45.48
CA ASP A 5 -32.41 5.48 44.58
C ASP A 5 -31.63 6.80 44.36
N PRO A 6 -30.40 6.97 44.89
CA PRO A 6 -29.70 8.25 44.83
C PRO A 6 -28.70 8.40 43.66
N ILE A 7 -28.52 7.43 42.75
CA ILE A 7 -27.40 7.48 41.76
C ILE A 7 -27.77 7.25 40.29
N GLY A 8 -29.00 6.85 39.93
CA GLY A 8 -29.54 7.06 38.58
C GLY A 8 -28.72 6.49 37.40
N LEU A 9 -28.23 5.25 37.50
CA LEU A 9 -27.62 4.53 36.38
C LEU A 9 -28.39 3.23 36.09
N GLY A 10 -29.50 3.39 35.36
CA GLY A 10 -30.34 2.29 34.90
C GLY A 10 -29.67 1.49 33.77
N GLY A 11 -29.29 0.25 34.10
CA GLY A 11 -29.56 -0.95 33.30
C GLY A 11 -28.84 -1.13 31.97
N GLY A 12 -27.82 -2.00 31.96
CA GLY A 12 -27.37 -2.68 30.75
C GLY A 12 -28.04 -4.05 30.57
N ILE A 13 -28.16 -4.54 29.32
CA ILE A 13 -28.12 -5.98 28.97
C ILE A 13 -27.89 -6.23 27.45
N ARG A 14 -26.70 -6.78 27.14
CA ARG A 14 -26.39 -7.93 26.24
C ARG A 14 -26.22 -7.78 24.70
N PRO A 15 -25.47 -8.73 24.06
CA PRO A 15 -24.49 -8.48 22.99
C PRO A 15 -24.85 -9.11 21.61
N GLN A 16 -24.29 -8.55 20.53
CA GLN A 16 -24.33 -9.02 19.12
C GLN A 16 -25.69 -8.89 18.37
N ALA A 17 -25.88 -7.82 17.56
CA ALA A 17 -26.58 -7.86 16.25
C ALA A 17 -26.66 -6.47 15.55
N TYR A 18 -26.14 -6.45 14.32
CA TYR A 18 -26.33 -5.54 13.17
C TYR A 18 -26.16 -4.02 13.31
N VAL A 19 -25.08 -3.59 12.66
CA VAL A 19 -24.82 -2.26 12.10
C VAL A 19 -26.02 -1.78 11.30
N HIS A 20 -26.55 -0.62 11.65
CA HIS A 20 -27.17 0.27 10.67
C HIS A 20 -26.34 1.55 10.60
N ASN A 21 -25.79 1.77 9.41
CA ASN A 21 -25.11 2.96 8.95
C ASN A 21 -26.13 4.10 8.76
N PRO A 22 -26.10 5.17 9.57
CA PRO A 22 -26.96 6.30 9.32
C PRO A 22 -26.11 7.52 8.90
N LEU A 23 -26.49 8.11 7.75
CA LEU A 23 -26.13 9.45 7.25
C LEU A 23 -24.79 9.49 6.49
N GLU A 24 -24.72 9.35 5.16
CA GLU A 24 -25.23 10.29 4.16
C GLU A 24 -25.19 11.75 4.63
N TRP A 25 -23.98 12.30 4.67
CA TRP A 25 -23.73 13.73 4.65
C TRP A 25 -23.14 14.08 3.27
N ILE A 26 -23.90 14.83 2.48
CA ILE A 26 -23.41 15.45 1.24
C ILE A 26 -22.50 16.63 1.63
N ASP A 27 -21.21 16.54 1.30
CA ASP A 27 -20.20 17.56 1.58
C ASP A 27 -20.00 18.53 0.38
N PRO A 28 -20.37 19.81 0.50
CA PRO A 28 -20.24 20.79 -0.57
C PRO A 28 -18.79 21.29 -0.83
N PHE A 29 -17.76 20.76 -0.16
CA PHE A 29 -16.34 21.10 -0.38
C PHE A 29 -15.46 19.97 -0.94
N GLY A 30 -16.01 18.77 -1.20
CA GLY A 30 -15.30 17.69 -1.88
C GLY A 30 -14.23 16.95 -1.04
N LEU A 31 -14.43 16.85 0.28
CA LEU A 31 -13.62 16.06 1.23
C LEU A 31 -14.04 14.58 1.28
N ASP A 32 -14.97 14.13 0.44
CA ASP A 32 -15.27 12.70 0.23
C ASP A 32 -14.24 12.03 -0.69
N LYS A 33 -12.95 12.25 -0.41
CA LYS A 33 -11.89 11.44 -0.99
C LYS A 33 -11.63 10.29 -0.03
N ARG A 34 -12.26 9.15 -0.30
CA ARG A 34 -11.72 7.87 0.21
C ARG A 34 -10.21 7.85 -0.09
N ASP A 35 -9.39 7.66 0.95
CA ASP A 35 -7.97 7.36 0.76
C ASP A 35 -7.84 6.20 -0.25
N PRO A 36 -7.11 6.38 -1.36
CA PRO A 36 -7.03 5.34 -2.38
C PRO A 36 -6.47 4.07 -1.75
N LYS A 37 -7.05 2.92 -2.13
CA LYS A 37 -6.48 1.64 -1.76
C LYS A 37 -5.12 1.52 -2.44
N ILE A 38 -4.19 0.86 -1.76
CA ILE A 38 -2.87 0.56 -2.33
C ILE A 38 -2.86 -0.92 -2.68
N ASN A 39 -2.45 -1.25 -3.92
CA ASN A 39 -2.15 -2.61 -4.31
C ASN A 39 -0.91 -3.12 -3.55
N ALA A 40 -1.14 -3.66 -2.36
CA ALA A 40 -0.07 -4.16 -1.50
C ALA A 40 0.58 -5.42 -2.06
N GLU A 41 -0.12 -6.22 -2.88
CA GLU A 41 0.48 -7.37 -3.56
C GLU A 41 1.59 -6.90 -4.51
N HIS A 42 1.30 -5.87 -5.31
CA HIS A 42 2.28 -5.26 -6.19
C HIS A 42 3.52 -4.75 -5.46
N VAL A 43 3.31 -4.05 -4.33
CA VAL A 43 4.43 -3.46 -3.56
C VAL A 43 5.28 -4.54 -2.89
N PHE A 44 4.67 -5.54 -2.26
CA PHE A 44 5.40 -6.45 -1.35
C PHE A 44 5.66 -7.84 -1.90
N HIS A 45 4.86 -8.34 -2.84
CA HIS A 45 4.93 -9.73 -3.28
C HIS A 45 5.21 -9.87 -4.78
N GLY A 46 5.07 -8.79 -5.55
CA GLY A 46 5.14 -8.83 -7.01
C GLY A 46 3.94 -9.55 -7.61
N GLU A 47 3.75 -9.39 -8.92
CA GLU A 47 2.61 -9.97 -9.64
C GLU A 47 3.05 -10.49 -11.01
N ILE A 48 2.32 -11.47 -11.53
CA ILE A 48 2.37 -11.85 -12.95
C ILE A 48 1.19 -11.18 -13.64
N ASN A 49 1.48 -10.24 -14.55
CA ASN A 49 0.41 -9.54 -15.26
C ASN A 49 -0.23 -10.42 -16.34
N LYS A 50 -1.32 -9.95 -16.95
CA LYS A 50 -2.07 -10.67 -18.01
C LYS A 50 -1.24 -11.05 -19.25
N LYS A 51 -0.04 -10.48 -19.41
CA LYS A 51 0.90 -10.80 -20.50
C LYS A 51 1.99 -11.79 -20.05
N GLY A 52 1.85 -12.42 -18.89
CA GLY A 52 2.84 -13.36 -18.32
C GLY A 52 4.12 -12.69 -17.84
N LYS A 53 4.14 -11.35 -17.66
CA LYS A 53 5.34 -10.64 -17.21
C LYS A 53 5.29 -10.40 -15.70
N ALA A 54 6.40 -10.67 -15.03
CA ALA A 54 6.64 -10.23 -13.67
C ALA A 54 6.63 -8.70 -13.57
N VAL A 55 5.97 -8.16 -12.54
CA VAL A 55 5.89 -6.74 -12.20
C VAL A 55 5.90 -6.55 -10.68
N GLY A 56 6.14 -5.32 -10.23
CA GLY A 56 6.14 -4.99 -8.80
C GLY A 56 7.37 -5.50 -8.05
N PHE A 57 7.15 -5.82 -6.78
CA PHE A 57 8.13 -6.15 -5.75
C PHE A 57 9.13 -5.02 -5.51
N HIS A 58 8.79 -4.18 -4.54
CA HIS A 58 9.47 -2.93 -4.20
C HIS A 58 9.82 -2.83 -2.71
N HIS A 59 9.59 -3.87 -1.91
CA HIS A 59 10.08 -3.92 -0.53
C HIS A 59 10.23 -5.36 -0.07
N ARG A 60 11.47 -5.77 0.24
CA ARG A 60 11.77 -7.16 0.60
C ARG A 60 11.70 -7.44 2.10
N ALA A 61 11.79 -6.43 2.96
CA ALA A 61 11.84 -6.65 4.41
C ALA A 61 10.45 -6.91 5.05
N SER A 62 9.37 -6.85 4.26
CA SER A 62 8.02 -7.20 4.73
C SER A 62 7.84 -8.72 4.75
N ILE A 63 7.24 -9.24 5.82
CA ILE A 63 6.74 -10.62 5.87
C ILE A 63 5.80 -10.93 4.68
N GLY A 64 5.79 -12.18 4.24
CA GLY A 64 4.77 -12.76 3.36
C GLY A 64 5.09 -12.73 1.86
N HIS A 65 6.29 -12.26 1.48
CA HIS A 65 6.79 -12.34 0.11
C HIS A 65 7.48 -13.67 -0.19
N GLU A 66 7.83 -14.45 0.83
CA GLU A 66 8.52 -15.73 0.69
C GLU A 66 7.70 -16.68 -0.18
N GLY A 67 8.34 -17.25 -1.21
CA GLY A 67 7.67 -18.08 -2.21
C GLY A 67 6.82 -17.32 -3.24
N LYS A 68 6.80 -15.98 -3.23
CA LYS A 68 6.08 -15.14 -4.20
C LYS A 68 6.99 -14.25 -5.03
N ALA A 69 7.96 -13.60 -4.39
CA ALA A 69 8.99 -12.83 -5.06
C ALA A 69 10.33 -12.93 -4.34
N ARG A 70 11.41 -12.74 -5.11
CA ARG A 70 12.78 -12.70 -4.58
C ARG A 70 13.65 -11.74 -5.37
N ILE A 71 14.69 -11.24 -4.71
CA ILE A 71 15.77 -10.53 -5.38
C ILE A 71 16.71 -11.57 -5.98
N SER A 72 17.05 -11.41 -7.25
CA SER A 72 18.08 -12.20 -7.93
C SER A 72 19.44 -11.53 -7.88
N GLU A 73 19.49 -10.19 -7.91
CA GLU A 73 20.74 -9.41 -7.89
C GLU A 73 20.49 -7.99 -7.37
N ILE A 74 21.25 -7.51 -6.40
CA ILE A 74 21.29 -6.08 -6.04
C ILE A 74 22.20 -5.36 -7.04
N THR A 75 21.64 -4.46 -7.83
CA THR A 75 22.35 -3.75 -8.90
C THR A 75 22.92 -2.42 -8.43
N ASN A 76 22.27 -1.78 -7.45
CA ASN A 76 22.79 -0.61 -6.75
C ASN A 76 22.41 -0.70 -5.27
N GLY A 77 23.41 -0.58 -4.39
CA GLY A 77 23.20 -0.59 -2.94
C GLY A 77 22.43 0.64 -2.43
N PRO A 78 22.06 0.69 -1.14
CA PRO A 78 21.24 1.77 -0.59
C PRO A 78 21.86 3.17 -0.74
N ASN A 79 21.05 4.14 -1.20
CA ASN A 79 21.41 5.56 -1.21
C ASN A 79 21.27 6.18 0.19
N SER A 80 21.44 7.50 0.31
CA SER A 80 21.34 8.22 1.61
C SER A 80 19.98 8.11 2.30
N GLN A 81 18.92 7.74 1.56
CA GLN A 81 17.58 7.49 2.09
C GLN A 81 17.28 6.01 2.31
N GLY A 82 18.24 5.11 2.02
CA GLY A 82 18.08 3.67 2.13
C GLY A 82 17.40 3.00 0.93
N VAL A 83 17.04 3.77 -0.10
CA VAL A 83 16.45 3.24 -1.34
C VAL A 83 17.53 2.56 -2.15
N TYR A 84 17.24 1.43 -2.78
CA TYR A 84 18.22 0.66 -3.57
C TYR A 84 17.59 0.09 -4.85
N ARG A 85 18.38 -0.45 -5.78
CA ARG A 85 17.88 -1.11 -7.00
C ARG A 85 18.31 -2.56 -7.08
N ALA A 86 17.43 -3.40 -7.62
CA ALA A 86 17.69 -4.82 -7.76
C ALA A 86 16.91 -5.44 -8.93
N LYS A 87 17.46 -6.51 -9.52
CA LYS A 87 16.72 -7.44 -10.37
C LYS A 87 15.92 -8.39 -9.49
N VAL A 88 14.74 -8.76 -9.97
CA VAL A 88 13.77 -9.54 -9.21
C VAL A 88 13.13 -10.62 -10.06
N GLU A 89 12.69 -11.68 -9.38
CA GLU A 89 11.87 -12.74 -9.94
C GLU A 89 10.56 -12.84 -9.16
N VAL A 90 9.47 -13.09 -9.87
CA VAL A 90 8.14 -13.36 -9.28
C VAL A 90 7.73 -14.79 -9.64
N PHE A 91 7.20 -15.51 -8.67
CA PHE A 91 6.74 -16.88 -8.84
C PHE A 91 5.39 -16.90 -9.56
N ASP A 92 5.36 -17.49 -10.76
CA ASP A 92 4.13 -17.75 -11.48
C ASP A 92 3.52 -19.07 -11.02
N LYS A 93 2.42 -18.98 -10.27
CA LYS A 93 1.68 -20.14 -9.79
C LYS A 93 1.06 -20.98 -10.91
N ALA A 94 0.78 -20.39 -12.07
CA ALA A 94 0.16 -21.11 -13.18
C ALA A 94 1.15 -22.05 -13.86
N SER A 95 2.38 -21.59 -14.08
CA SER A 95 3.45 -22.40 -14.68
C SER A 95 4.36 -23.10 -13.66
N GLY A 96 4.26 -22.76 -12.38
CA GLY A 96 5.14 -23.27 -11.32
C GLY A 96 6.58 -22.79 -11.44
N SER A 97 6.82 -21.69 -12.14
CA SER A 97 8.16 -21.21 -12.50
C SER A 97 8.43 -19.78 -12.03
N TRP A 98 9.70 -19.47 -11.77
CA TRP A 98 10.13 -18.10 -11.50
C TRP A 98 10.26 -17.31 -12.79
N VAL A 99 9.64 -16.14 -12.84
CA VAL A 99 9.66 -15.24 -14.00
C VAL A 99 10.51 -14.03 -13.68
N ASN A 100 11.56 -13.81 -14.47
CA ASN A 100 12.40 -12.62 -14.37
C ASN A 100 11.61 -11.37 -14.76
N LYS A 101 11.68 -10.34 -13.91
CA LYS A 101 11.22 -9.01 -14.27
C LYS A 101 12.26 -8.38 -15.19
N GLY A 102 11.83 -7.94 -16.38
CA GLY A 102 12.73 -7.32 -17.36
C GLY A 102 13.38 -6.04 -16.84
N PRO A 103 12.60 -5.01 -16.46
CA PRO A 103 13.13 -3.82 -15.80
C PRO A 103 13.51 -4.07 -14.34
N GLU A 104 14.56 -3.41 -13.85
CA GLU A 104 14.91 -3.41 -12.43
C GLU A 104 13.77 -2.88 -11.55
N SER A 105 13.73 -3.31 -10.30
CA SER A 105 12.91 -2.70 -9.25
C SER A 105 13.76 -1.74 -8.42
N SER A 106 13.21 -0.58 -8.08
CA SER A 106 13.67 0.20 -6.94
C SER A 106 12.95 -0.24 -5.67
N PHE A 107 13.65 -0.20 -4.55
CA PHE A 107 13.18 -0.77 -3.30
C PHE A 107 13.13 0.26 -2.18
N PHE A 108 12.06 0.21 -1.39
CA PHE A 108 11.95 0.95 -0.14
C PHE A 108 12.99 0.44 0.86
N PRO A 109 13.45 1.30 1.80
CA PRO A 109 14.47 0.92 2.76
C PRO A 109 14.11 -0.35 3.54
N ASP A 110 15.07 -1.26 3.68
CA ASP A 110 14.89 -2.51 4.44
C ASP A 110 14.58 -2.24 5.93
N SER A 111 14.91 -1.05 6.44
CA SER A 111 14.59 -0.63 7.81
C SER A 111 13.13 -0.23 8.00
N TRP A 112 12.34 -0.11 6.94
CA TRP A 112 10.93 0.27 7.04
C TRP A 112 10.06 -0.95 7.28
N SER A 113 9.10 -0.83 8.21
CA SER A 113 8.04 -1.82 8.34
C SER A 113 7.05 -1.71 7.17
N ARG A 114 6.28 -2.78 6.94
CA ARG A 114 5.16 -2.77 5.98
C ARG A 114 4.22 -1.57 6.21
N GLN A 115 3.89 -1.28 7.48
CA GLN A 115 3.03 -0.14 7.83
C GLN A 115 3.68 1.19 7.44
N LYS A 116 4.99 1.34 7.69
CA LYS A 116 5.72 2.56 7.31
C LYS A 116 5.75 2.75 5.79
N VAL A 117 6.04 1.69 5.01
CA VAL A 117 5.97 1.76 3.54
C VAL A 117 4.59 2.26 3.10
N MET A 118 3.51 1.69 3.64
CA MET A 118 2.14 2.08 3.28
C MET A 118 1.82 3.53 3.68
N SER A 119 2.24 4.00 4.86
CA SER A 119 2.03 5.39 5.27
C SER A 119 2.84 6.37 4.43
N GLU A 120 4.06 6.02 4.03
CA GLU A 120 4.93 6.88 3.21
C GLU A 120 4.40 6.99 1.78
N ILE A 121 3.85 5.90 1.22
CA ILE A 121 3.14 5.92 -0.07
C ILE A 121 1.93 6.87 0.00
N ARG A 122 1.09 6.76 1.04
CA ARG A 122 -0.07 7.67 1.21
C ARG A 122 0.37 9.12 1.37
N GLY A 123 1.39 9.36 2.20
CA GLY A 123 1.95 10.70 2.40
C GLY A 123 2.47 11.31 1.10
N ALA A 124 3.25 10.55 0.33
CA ALA A 124 3.75 11.00 -0.97
C ALA A 124 2.61 11.27 -1.96
N TYR A 125 1.60 10.40 -2.02
CA TYR A 125 0.45 10.60 -2.89
C TYR A 125 -0.33 11.86 -2.53
N ASN A 126 -0.63 12.07 -1.24
CA ASN A 126 -1.39 13.23 -0.75
C ASN A 126 -0.64 14.55 -0.96
N ASN A 127 0.70 14.53 -0.92
CA ASN A 127 1.56 15.68 -1.20
C ASN A 127 1.94 15.80 -2.69
N GLY A 128 1.46 14.88 -3.52
CA GLY A 128 1.91 14.68 -4.88
C GLY A 128 1.03 15.33 -5.93
N THR A 129 1.36 15.04 -7.18
CA THR A 129 0.56 15.39 -8.35
C THR A 129 0.18 14.14 -9.13
N VAL A 130 -1.00 14.19 -9.74
CA VAL A 130 -1.51 13.14 -10.63
C VAL A 130 -1.59 13.72 -12.04
N SER A 131 -0.91 13.08 -12.97
CA SER A 131 -0.97 13.40 -14.40
C SER A 131 -2.26 12.86 -15.02
N PRO A 132 -2.78 13.45 -16.12
CA PRO A 132 -4.03 13.00 -16.75
C PRO A 132 -4.04 11.52 -17.18
N ASN A 133 -2.87 10.93 -17.41
CA ASN A 133 -2.73 9.51 -17.75
C ASN A 133 -2.75 8.56 -16.53
N GLY A 134 -2.97 9.09 -15.32
CA GLY A 134 -3.01 8.32 -14.08
C GLY A 134 -1.64 8.07 -13.45
N LYS A 135 -0.54 8.59 -14.02
CA LYS A 135 0.77 8.57 -13.34
C LYS A 135 0.73 9.55 -12.18
N TRP A 136 1.23 9.15 -11.01
CA TRP A 136 1.38 10.05 -9.87
C TRP A 136 2.83 10.10 -9.38
N SER A 137 3.20 11.22 -8.76
CA SER A 137 4.52 11.43 -8.16
C SER A 137 4.38 12.34 -6.95
N GLY A 138 5.13 12.05 -5.88
CA GLY A 138 5.22 12.93 -4.73
C GLY A 138 6.39 12.60 -3.82
N VAL A 139 6.54 13.37 -2.75
CA VAL A 139 7.61 13.19 -1.76
C VAL A 139 6.99 12.83 -0.43
N SER A 140 7.45 11.72 0.15
CA SER A 140 6.96 11.21 1.42
C SER A 140 7.45 12.08 2.59
N SER A 141 6.88 11.91 3.79
CA SER A 141 7.31 12.66 4.98
C SER A 141 8.76 12.38 5.38
N SER A 142 9.28 11.19 5.06
CA SER A 142 10.70 10.84 5.22
C SER A 142 11.59 11.38 4.08
N GLY A 143 11.04 12.17 3.15
CA GLY A 143 11.75 12.79 2.04
C GLY A 143 11.98 11.88 0.84
N VAL A 144 11.47 10.65 0.83
CA VAL A 144 11.64 9.72 -0.29
C VAL A 144 10.70 10.12 -1.42
N LYS A 145 11.24 10.34 -2.61
CA LYS A 145 10.41 10.53 -3.81
C LYS A 145 9.79 9.19 -4.20
N ILE A 146 8.48 9.16 -4.39
CA ILE A 146 7.72 7.97 -4.77
C ILE A 146 6.92 8.29 -6.02
N GLU A 147 6.94 7.37 -6.99
CA GLU A 147 6.12 7.44 -8.19
C GLU A 147 5.24 6.19 -8.30
N GLY A 148 4.20 6.29 -9.12
CA GLY A 148 3.30 5.19 -9.34
C GLY A 148 2.24 5.49 -10.39
N TRP A 149 1.26 4.59 -10.44
CA TRP A 149 0.13 4.67 -11.37
C TRP A 149 -1.15 4.33 -10.61
N LEU A 150 -2.21 5.07 -10.90
CA LEU A 150 -3.56 4.76 -10.45
C LEU A 150 -4.20 3.71 -11.38
N ASP A 151 -5.11 2.91 -10.84
CA ASP A 151 -6.03 2.13 -11.67
C ASP A 151 -7.24 2.96 -12.13
N LYS A 152 -8.18 2.31 -12.82
CA LYS A 152 -9.40 2.95 -13.33
C LYS A 152 -10.37 3.40 -12.23
N ALA A 153 -10.24 2.86 -11.02
CA ALA A 153 -11.05 3.27 -9.88
C ALA A 153 -10.41 4.44 -9.11
N GLY A 154 -9.21 4.87 -9.51
CA GLY A 154 -8.44 5.90 -8.80
C GLY A 154 -7.65 5.36 -7.61
N ASP A 155 -7.57 4.03 -7.44
CA ASP A 155 -6.76 3.39 -6.42
C ASP A 155 -5.29 3.32 -6.86
N ILE A 156 -4.35 3.35 -5.91
CA ILE A 156 -2.90 3.26 -6.18
C ILE A 156 -2.55 1.83 -6.60
N ASN A 157 -2.42 1.61 -7.90
CA ASN A 157 -2.09 0.31 -8.47
C ASN A 157 -0.61 -0.03 -8.38
N THR A 158 0.26 0.98 -8.53
CA THR A 158 1.71 0.81 -8.37
C THR A 158 2.27 1.94 -7.51
N ALA A 159 3.31 1.63 -6.74
CA ALA A 159 4.07 2.59 -5.96
C ALA A 159 5.49 2.06 -5.78
N TYR A 160 6.49 2.89 -6.10
CA TYR A 160 7.90 2.55 -5.98
C TYR A 160 8.72 3.80 -5.65
N PRO A 161 9.78 3.68 -4.83
CA PRO A 161 10.64 4.81 -4.55
C PRO A 161 11.53 5.11 -5.75
N ILE A 162 11.99 6.34 -5.86
CA ILE A 162 12.99 6.74 -6.85
C ILE A 162 14.37 6.67 -6.19
N TYR A 163 15.29 5.94 -6.81
CA TYR A 163 16.68 5.76 -6.36
C TYR A 163 17.54 6.98 -6.66
#